data_AF-A0A1H5Z748-F1
#
_entry.id   AF-A0A1H5Z748-F1
#
_cell.length_a   1.000
_cell.length_b   1.000
_cell.length_c   1.000
_cell.angle_alpha   90.00
_cell.angle_beta   90.00
_cell.angle_gamma   90.00
#
_symmetry.space_group_name_H-M   'P 1'
#
loop_
_entity.id
_entity.type
_entity.pdbx_description
1 polymer ?
#
loop_
_entity_poly.entity_id
_entity_poly.type
_entity_poly.pdbx_seq_one_letter_code
_entity_poly.pdbx_strand_id
1 'polypeptide(L)'
;METVSRELCITAATLERWRADALSKPARERAWTAPARFEAVLATAAMDEATKGAWCREKGLYPQDLEQWRAAATQALAAPEEVRASPSATKADRRRIKELERELRRKDKALAEAAALLVLRKKLSAIFPTDKDEDA
;
A
#
# COMPACT_ATOMS: atom_id res chain seq x y z
N MET A 1 18.23 -3.91 -39.18
CA MET A 1 17.12 -4.86 -38.90
C MET A 1 17.47 -6.25 -39.39
N GLU A 2 18.08 -6.41 -40.56
CA GLU A 2 18.48 -7.72 -41.10
C GLU A 2 19.58 -8.44 -40.30
N THR A 3 20.56 -7.70 -39.76
CA THR A 3 21.59 -8.25 -38.86
C THR A 3 20.98 -8.82 -37.58
N VAL A 4 20.15 -8.03 -36.88
CA VAL A 4 19.44 -8.46 -35.66
C VAL A 4 18.47 -9.62 -35.93
N SER A 5 17.83 -9.63 -37.11
CA SER A 5 16.95 -10.71 -37.54
C SER A 5 17.70 -12.04 -37.69
N ARG A 6 18.92 -12.01 -38.24
CA ARG A 6 19.78 -13.20 -38.40
C ARG A 6 20.36 -13.68 -37.07
N GLU A 7 20.74 -12.77 -36.19
CA GLU A 7 21.32 -13.10 -34.88
C GLU A 7 20.29 -13.70 -33.91
N LEU A 8 19.05 -13.21 -33.94
CA LEU A 8 18.00 -13.63 -33.01
C LEU A 8 17.01 -14.63 -33.62
N CYS A 9 17.18 -15.00 -34.90
CA CYS A 9 16.24 -15.83 -35.65
C CYS A 9 14.79 -15.31 -35.61
N ILE A 10 14.61 -13.99 -35.54
CA ILE A 10 13.30 -13.32 -35.56
C ILE A 10 13.13 -12.67 -36.93
N THR A 11 11.95 -12.79 -37.54
CA THR A 11 11.70 -12.17 -38.86
C THR A 11 11.77 -10.63 -38.78
N ALA A 12 12.33 -10.00 -39.81
CA ALA A 12 12.43 -8.53 -39.89
C ALA A 12 11.06 -7.84 -39.70
N ALA A 13 9.99 -8.41 -40.26
CA ALA A 13 8.63 -7.93 -40.09
C ALA A 13 8.16 -7.93 -38.62
N THR A 14 8.57 -8.91 -37.82
CA THR A 14 8.23 -8.96 -36.38
C THR A 14 8.99 -7.88 -35.62
N LEU A 15 10.28 -7.69 -35.93
CA LEU A 15 11.09 -6.62 -35.33
C LEU A 15 10.55 -5.23 -35.70
N GLU A 16 10.09 -5.04 -36.93
CA GLU A 16 9.46 -3.80 -37.38
C GLU A 16 8.14 -3.54 -36.67
N ARG A 17 7.29 -4.56 -36.51
CA ARG A 17 6.05 -4.45 -35.75
C ARG A 17 6.31 -4.08 -34.28
N TRP A 18 7.29 -4.71 -33.63
CA TRP A 18 7.66 -4.37 -32.25
C TRP A 18 8.27 -2.97 -32.13
N ARG A 19 9.07 -2.54 -33.11
CA ARG A 19 9.59 -1.18 -33.17
C ARG A 19 8.45 -0.16 -33.35
N ALA A 20 7.49 -0.44 -34.22
CA ALA A 20 6.31 0.41 -34.41
C ALA A 20 5.46 0.48 -33.13
N ASP A 21 5.26 -0.65 -32.43
CA ASP A 21 4.54 -0.70 -31.15
C ASP A 21 5.30 0.00 -30.00
N ALA A 22 6.64 -0.02 -30.02
CA ALA A 22 7.46 0.72 -29.07
C ALA A 22 7.44 2.23 -29.33
N LEU A 23 7.34 2.65 -30.59
CA LEU A 23 7.27 4.05 -31.00
C LEU A 23 5.84 4.64 -30.92
N SER A 24 4.81 3.80 -30.99
CA SER A 24 3.41 4.21 -30.83
C SER A 24 3.02 4.44 -29.37
N LYS A 25 3.72 3.81 -28.43
CA LYS A 25 3.59 4.10 -27.00
C LYS A 25 4.12 5.51 -26.77
N PRO A 26 3.35 6.41 -26.11
CA PRO A 26 3.87 7.70 -25.72
C PRO A 26 5.16 7.46 -24.94
N ALA A 27 6.21 8.20 -25.29
CA ALA A 27 7.50 8.12 -24.62
C ALA A 27 7.23 8.08 -23.11
N ARG A 28 7.57 6.95 -22.47
CA ARG A 28 7.28 6.63 -21.08
C ARG A 28 7.33 7.93 -20.29
N GLU A 29 6.17 8.40 -19.79
CA GLU A 29 6.07 9.66 -19.05
C GLU A 29 7.29 9.76 -18.16
N ARG A 30 8.07 10.83 -18.34
CA ARG A 30 9.38 10.95 -17.68
C ARG A 30 9.17 10.65 -16.21
N ALA A 31 9.65 9.49 -15.77
CA ALA A 31 9.32 9.00 -14.44
C ALA A 31 9.85 10.01 -13.43
N TRP A 32 8.93 10.70 -12.77
CA TRP A 32 9.28 11.71 -11.78
C TRP A 32 9.90 11.04 -10.58
N THR A 33 11.24 11.04 -10.53
CA THR A 33 12.02 10.55 -9.39
C THR A 33 11.79 11.46 -8.18
N ALA A 34 12.00 10.95 -6.96
CA ALA A 34 11.84 11.76 -5.76
C ALA A 34 12.65 13.08 -5.77
N PRO A 35 13.93 13.10 -6.21
CA PRO A 35 14.67 14.35 -6.38
C PRO A 35 14.02 15.28 -7.41
N ALA A 36 13.57 14.77 -8.55
CA ALA A 36 12.94 15.60 -9.59
C ALA A 36 11.64 16.24 -9.12
N ARG A 37 10.83 15.51 -8.32
CA ARG A 37 9.62 16.05 -7.69
C ARG A 37 9.94 17.17 -6.70
N PHE A 38 10.98 16.98 -5.89
CA PHE A 38 11.42 17.98 -4.93
C PHE A 38 11.93 19.26 -5.62
N GLU A 39 12.78 19.12 -6.63
CA GLU A 39 13.25 20.24 -7.46
C GLU A 39 12.11 20.98 -8.15
N ALA A 40 11.09 20.26 -8.64
CA ALA A 40 9.89 20.87 -9.22
C ALA A 40 9.11 21.73 -8.21
N VAL A 41 8.94 21.22 -6.98
CA VAL A 41 8.30 21.98 -5.89
C VAL A 41 9.13 23.22 -5.52
N LEU A 42 10.45 23.11 -5.48
CA LEU A 42 11.35 24.26 -5.21
C LEU A 42 11.27 25.31 -6.31
N ALA A 43 11.39 24.90 -7.58
CA ALA A 43 11.37 25.81 -8.73
C ALA A 43 10.06 26.60 -8.81
N THR A 44 8.94 25.97 -8.46
CA THR A 44 7.61 26.58 -8.53
C THR A 44 7.20 27.30 -7.25
N ALA A 45 8.00 27.26 -6.18
CA ALA A 45 7.64 27.79 -4.87
C ALA A 45 7.43 29.32 -4.86
N ALA A 46 8.17 30.05 -5.70
CA ALA A 46 8.11 31.51 -5.81
C ALA A 46 7.35 32.01 -7.05
N MET A 47 6.81 31.09 -7.86
CA MET A 47 6.06 31.44 -9.07
C MET A 47 4.63 31.86 -8.72
N ASP A 48 4.11 32.82 -9.47
CA ASP A 48 2.68 33.13 -9.47
C ASP A 48 1.89 32.04 -10.21
N GLU A 49 0.56 32.05 -10.08
CA GLU A 49 -0.28 30.95 -10.56
C GLU A 49 -0.27 30.81 -12.09
N ALA A 50 -0.16 31.93 -12.81
CA ALA A 50 -0.06 31.93 -14.26
C ALA A 50 1.25 31.29 -14.74
N THR A 51 2.39 31.67 -14.15
CA THR A 51 3.70 31.11 -14.51
C THR A 51 3.80 29.65 -14.10
N LYS A 52 3.28 29.27 -12.93
CA LYS A 52 3.22 27.88 -12.48
C LYS A 52 2.42 27.02 -13.46
N GLY A 53 1.25 27.49 -13.91
CA GLY A 53 0.42 26.79 -14.89
C GLY A 53 1.08 26.65 -16.27
N ALA A 54 1.90 27.61 -16.70
CA ALA A 54 2.69 27.49 -17.93
C ALA A 54 3.83 26.47 -17.76
N TRP A 55 4.55 26.54 -16.65
CA TRP A 55 5.63 25.61 -16.31
C TRP A 55 5.16 24.16 -16.22
N CYS A 56 4.01 23.93 -15.56
CA CYS A 56 3.35 22.63 -15.48
C CYS A 56 3.08 22.03 -16.87
N ARG A 57 2.50 22.83 -17.78
CA ARG A 57 2.21 22.40 -19.15
C ARG A 57 3.47 22.07 -19.95
N GLU A 58 4.54 22.84 -19.78
CA GLU A 58 5.83 22.57 -20.42
C GLU A 58 6.45 21.26 -19.91
N LYS A 59 6.30 20.95 -18.62
CA LYS A 59 6.86 19.76 -17.99
C LYS A 59 5.95 18.53 -18.01
N GLY A 60 4.74 18.64 -18.57
CA GLY A 60 3.75 17.55 -18.59
C GLY A 60 3.23 17.21 -17.20
N LEU A 61 3.03 18.20 -16.35
CA LEU A 61 2.52 18.10 -14.99
C LEU A 61 1.22 18.86 -14.82
N TYR A 62 0.41 18.46 -13.84
CA TYR A 62 -0.72 19.26 -13.37
C TYR A 62 -0.31 20.07 -12.14
N PRO A 63 -0.81 21.31 -11.96
CA PRO A 63 -0.58 22.10 -10.75
C PRO A 63 -0.95 21.35 -9.46
N GLN A 64 -1.99 20.51 -9.53
CA GLN A 64 -2.44 19.64 -8.43
C GLN A 64 -1.37 18.63 -8.00
N ASP A 65 -0.56 18.12 -8.93
CA ASP A 65 0.54 17.21 -8.61
C ASP A 65 1.62 17.92 -7.79
N LEU A 66 1.95 19.17 -8.14
CA LEU A 66 2.89 20.00 -7.38
C LEU A 66 2.38 20.31 -5.98
N GLU A 67 1.09 20.64 -5.85
CA GLU A 67 0.45 20.86 -4.56
C GLU A 67 0.49 19.60 -3.68
N GLN A 68 0.18 18.44 -4.27
CA GLN A 68 0.25 17.16 -3.57
C GLN A 68 1.69 16.88 -3.09
N TRP A 69 2.69 17.08 -3.93
CA TRP A 69 4.09 16.86 -3.55
C TRP A 69 4.57 17.84 -2.48
N ARG A 70 4.14 19.10 -2.56
CA ARG A 70 4.43 20.10 -1.53
C ARG A 70 3.79 19.73 -0.19
N ALA A 71 2.54 19.28 -0.20
CA ALA A 71 1.84 18.84 1.00
C ALA A 71 2.52 17.61 1.62
N ALA A 72 2.87 16.61 0.81
CA ALA A 72 3.59 15.42 1.27
C ALA A 72 4.97 15.77 1.87
N ALA A 73 5.72 16.67 1.23
CA ALA A 73 7.00 17.15 1.74
C ALA A 73 6.83 17.88 3.08
N THR A 74 5.82 18.73 3.19
CA THR A 74 5.52 19.46 4.44
C THR A 74 5.14 18.49 5.57
N GLN A 75 4.30 17.49 5.29
CA GLN A 75 3.91 16.47 6.26
C GLN A 75 5.10 15.59 6.71
N ALA A 76 6.00 15.25 5.79
CA ALA A 76 7.19 14.45 6.12
C ALA A 76 8.20 15.24 6.98
N LEU A 77 8.25 16.56 6.82
CA LEU A 77 9.11 17.46 7.60
C LEU A 77 8.48 17.92 8.92
N ALA A 78 7.17 17.80 9.06
CA ALA A 78 6.44 18.21 10.26
C ALA A 78 6.90 17.42 11.48
N ALA A 79 7.08 18.12 12.60
CA ALA A 79 7.53 17.49 13.84
C ALA A 79 6.46 16.49 14.34
N PRO A 80 6.84 15.44 15.09
CA PRO A 80 5.88 14.50 15.67
C PRO A 80 4.84 15.13 16.59
N GLU A 81 5.03 16.37 17.06
CA GLU A 81 4.03 17.13 17.82
C GLU A 81 3.04 17.88 16.92
N GLU A 82 3.44 18.25 15.69
CA GLU A 82 2.59 18.94 14.71
C GLU A 82 1.69 17.95 13.96
N VAL A 83 2.15 16.71 13.77
CA VAL A 83 1.38 15.63 13.12
C VAL A 83 0.44 14.91 14.10
N ARG A 84 0.76 14.92 15.41
CA ARG A 84 -0.05 14.20 16.39
C ARG A 84 -1.27 15.03 16.79
N ALA A 85 -2.46 14.48 16.54
CA ALA A 85 -3.67 14.89 17.23
C ALA A 85 -3.38 15.00 18.74
N SER A 86 -3.99 16.02 19.37
CA SER A 86 -3.66 16.52 20.71
C SER A 86 -3.26 15.44 21.73
N PRO A 87 -2.40 15.74 22.72
CA PRO A 87 -1.95 14.77 23.73
C PRO A 87 -3.08 14.02 24.46
N SER A 88 -4.31 14.55 24.46
CA SER A 88 -5.51 13.90 24.99
C SER A 88 -6.04 12.79 24.07
N ALA A 89 -6.02 12.97 22.74
CA ALA A 89 -6.41 11.95 21.77
C ALA A 89 -5.49 10.72 21.87
N THR A 90 -4.17 10.92 21.91
CA THR A 90 -3.22 9.80 22.05
C THR A 90 -3.40 9.05 23.38
N LYS A 91 -3.81 9.72 24.46
CA LYS A 91 -4.12 9.06 25.75
C LYS A 91 -5.41 8.24 25.68
N ALA A 92 -6.44 8.74 24.99
CA ALA A 92 -7.69 8.01 24.77
C ALA A 92 -7.45 6.75 23.94
N ASP A 93 -6.69 6.85 22.85
CA ASP A 93 -6.34 5.71 21.99
C ASP A 93 -5.57 4.64 22.76
N ARG A 94 -4.57 5.05 23.55
CA ARG A 94 -3.81 4.12 24.40
C ARG A 94 -4.68 3.42 25.45
N ARG A 95 -5.67 4.11 26.02
CA ARG A 95 -6.63 3.49 26.94
C ARG A 95 -7.50 2.47 26.22
N ARG A 96 -7.99 2.83 25.02
CA ARG A 96 -8.83 1.95 24.21
C ARG A 96 -8.08 0.69 23.77
N ILE A 97 -6.83 0.82 23.34
CA ILE A 97 -5.97 -0.31 22.99
C ILE A 97 -5.83 -1.27 24.18
N LYS A 98 -5.50 -0.76 25.37
CA LYS A 98 -5.36 -1.60 26.57
C LYS A 98 -6.65 -2.30 26.98
N GLU A 99 -7.80 -1.64 26.81
CA GLU A 99 -9.11 -2.23 27.09
C GLU A 99 -9.42 -3.37 26.12
N LEU A 100 -9.22 -3.14 24.82
CA LEU A 100 -9.40 -4.15 23.78
C LEU A 100 -8.47 -5.35 23.98
N GLU A 101 -7.20 -5.13 24.33
CA GLU A 101 -6.26 -6.21 24.64
C GLU A 101 -6.71 -7.06 25.83
N ARG A 102 -7.30 -6.44 26.88
CA ARG A 102 -7.83 -7.17 28.05
C ARG A 102 -9.07 -7.97 27.71
N GLU A 103 -9.96 -7.42 26.89
CA GLU A 103 -11.13 -8.16 26.40
C GLU A 103 -10.72 -9.34 25.54
N LEU A 104 -9.76 -9.14 24.64
CA LEU A 104 -9.23 -10.20 23.78
C LEU A 104 -8.66 -11.34 24.63
N ARG A 105 -7.78 -11.05 25.60
CA ARG A 105 -7.22 -12.08 26.50
C ARG A 105 -8.27 -12.84 27.29
N ARG A 106 -9.34 -12.17 27.75
CA ARG A 106 -10.44 -12.83 28.47
C ARG A 106 -11.23 -13.76 27.55
N LYS A 107 -11.51 -13.32 26.33
CA LYS A 107 -12.19 -14.12 25.30
C LYS A 107 -11.34 -15.32 24.89
N ASP A 108 -10.06 -15.13 24.65
CA ASP A 108 -9.12 -16.20 24.30
C ASP A 108 -9.01 -17.25 25.42
N LYS A 109 -8.99 -16.81 26.70
CA LYS A 109 -8.98 -17.73 27.84
C LYS A 109 -10.26 -18.56 27.89
N ALA A 110 -11.43 -17.92 27.76
CA ALA A 110 -12.71 -18.64 27.75
C ALA A 110 -12.82 -19.60 26.56
N LEU A 111 -12.30 -19.21 25.40
CA LEU A 111 -12.24 -20.05 24.21
C LEU A 111 -11.32 -21.25 24.43
N ALA A 112 -10.16 -21.05 25.05
CA ALA A 112 -9.23 -22.13 25.39
C ALA A 112 -9.84 -23.12 26.40
N GLU A 113 -10.55 -22.63 27.42
CA GLU A 113 -11.29 -23.47 28.37
C GLU A 113 -12.37 -24.30 27.68
N ALA A 114 -13.16 -23.70 26.79
CA ALA A 114 -14.16 -24.42 26.00
C ALA A 114 -13.52 -25.49 25.09
N ALA A 115 -12.41 -25.16 24.43
CA ALA A 115 -11.66 -26.12 23.62
C ALA A 115 -11.13 -27.29 24.46
N ALA A 116 -10.62 -27.03 25.67
CA ALA A 116 -10.16 -28.06 26.60
C ALA A 116 -11.30 -29.01 27.01
N LEU A 117 -12.49 -28.48 27.30
CA LEU A 117 -13.67 -29.30 27.59
C LEU A 117 -14.08 -30.20 26.41
N LEU A 118 -14.06 -29.67 25.18
CA LEU A 118 -14.35 -30.46 23.98
C LEU A 118 -13.32 -31.58 23.77
N VAL A 119 -12.04 -31.30 23.97
CA VAL A 119 -10.97 -32.30 23.89
C VAL A 119 -11.13 -33.37 24.96
N LEU A 120 -11.44 -32.98 26.20
CA LEU A 120 -11.67 -33.93 27.29
C LEU A 120 -12.86 -34.83 27.01
N ARG A 121 -13.99 -34.27 26.55
CA ARG A 121 -15.17 -35.04 26.14
C ARG A 121 -14.83 -36.06 25.05
N LYS A 122 -14.07 -35.65 24.03
CA LYS A 122 -13.62 -36.54 22.94
C LYS A 122 -12.73 -37.68 23.45
N LYS A 123 -11.81 -37.40 24.36
CA LYS A 123 -10.94 -38.42 24.98
C LYS A 123 -11.76 -39.40 25.83
N LEU A 124 -12.71 -38.90 26.61
CA LEU A 124 -13.58 -39.73 27.44
C LEU A 124 -14.44 -40.67 26.61
N SER A 125 -15.03 -40.19 25.50
CA SER A 125 -15.78 -41.06 24.57
C SER A 125 -14.92 -42.10 23.85
N ALA A 126 -13.61 -41.90 23.75
CA ALA A 126 -12.70 -42.87 23.16
C ALA A 126 -12.27 -43.97 24.16
N ILE A 127 -12.18 -43.64 25.44
CA ILE A 127 -11.84 -44.59 26.52
C ILE A 127 -13.07 -45.37 26.98
N PHE A 128 -14.21 -44.69 27.03
CA PHE A 128 -15.51 -45.27 27.30
C PHE A 128 -16.35 -45.10 26.04
N PRO A 129 -16.24 -46.02 25.06
CA PRO A 129 -17.21 -46.09 23.98
C PRO A 129 -18.57 -46.26 24.66
N THR A 130 -19.39 -45.21 24.65
CA THR A 130 -20.82 -45.41 24.86
C THR A 130 -21.28 -46.18 23.64
N ASP A 131 -21.49 -47.48 23.79
CA ASP A 131 -22.26 -48.30 22.87
C ASP A 131 -23.66 -47.66 22.81
N LYS A 132 -23.82 -46.75 21.85
CA LYS A 132 -25.13 -46.32 21.37
C LYS A 132 -25.44 -47.13 20.14
N ASP A 133 -25.67 -48.41 20.38
CA ASP A 133 -26.44 -49.30 19.52
C ASP A 133 -27.47 -50.01 20.41
N GLU A 134 -28.50 -49.29 20.86
CA GLU A 134 -29.79 -49.86 21.25
C GLU A 134 -30.90 -48.86 20.87
N ASP A 135 -31.52 -49.15 19.73
CA ASP A 135 -32.94 -49.11 19.36
C ASP A 135 -33.84 -47.89 19.62
N ALA A 136 -34.51 -47.51 18.51
CA ALA A 136 -35.90 -47.03 18.34
C ALA A 136 -36.40 -45.80 19.13
#